data_AF-Q2J490-F1
#
_entry.id   AF-Q2J490-F1
#
_cell.length_a   1.000
_cell.length_b   1.000
_cell.length_c   1.000
_cell.angle_alpha   90.00
_cell.angle_beta   90.00
_cell.angle_gamma   90.00
#
_symmetry.space_group_name_H-M   'P 1'
#
loop_
_entity.id
_entity.type
_entity.pdbx_description
1 polymer ?
#
loop_
_entity_poly.entity_id
_entity_poly.type
_entity_poly.pdbx_seq_one_letter_code
_entity_poly.pdbx_strand_id
1 'polypeptide(L)'
;MPRTFASQVAASEAPATQAGSQSASKAFIIEVNSRAAGIVVRDGRGFRFHAATDDFTGLEGRGFRSPGDAHKAAQRLLDSLRLGRSMKFGAA
;
A
#
# COMPACT_ATOMS: atom_id res chain seq x y z
N MET A 1 -15.49 -68.32 -8.53
CA MET A 1 -16.70 -67.68 -7.99
C MET A 1 -16.30 -66.34 -7.36
N PRO A 2 -16.30 -65.20 -8.09
CA PRO A 2 -16.04 -63.90 -7.49
C PRO A 2 -17.31 -63.38 -6.78
N ARG A 3 -17.20 -63.00 -5.50
CA ARG A 3 -18.25 -62.27 -4.79
C ARG A 3 -17.93 -60.78 -4.84
N THR A 4 -18.88 -60.06 -5.42
CA THR A 4 -19.03 -58.60 -5.41
C THR A 4 -18.84 -58.02 -4.01
N PHE A 5 -18.05 -56.95 -3.89
CA PHE A 5 -18.36 -55.89 -2.94
C PHE A 5 -17.94 -54.52 -3.50
N ALA A 6 -18.94 -53.73 -3.87
CA ALA A 6 -18.83 -52.30 -4.10
C ALA A 6 -19.11 -51.58 -2.77
N SER A 7 -18.18 -50.74 -2.30
CA SER A 7 -18.42 -49.61 -1.37
C SER A 7 -17.05 -48.97 -1.08
N GLN A 8 -16.74 -47.82 -1.67
CA GLN A 8 -17.07 -46.48 -1.20
C GLN A 8 -16.31 -46.07 0.07
N VAL A 9 -15.35 -45.15 -0.12
CA VAL A 9 -15.06 -43.99 0.75
C VAL A 9 -14.66 -42.87 -0.23
N ALA A 10 -15.44 -41.83 -0.51
CA ALA A 10 -16.05 -40.84 0.37
C ALA A 10 -15.04 -40.18 1.31
N ALA A 11 -14.12 -39.42 0.73
CA ALA A 11 -13.84 -38.06 1.19
C ALA A 11 -13.00 -37.38 0.10
N SER A 12 -13.68 -36.62 -0.75
CA SER A 12 -13.04 -35.52 -1.46
C SER A 12 -12.56 -34.53 -0.40
N GLU A 13 -11.32 -34.68 0.07
CA GLU A 13 -10.62 -33.63 0.78
C GLU A 13 -10.19 -32.59 -0.27
N ALA A 14 -11.19 -31.83 -0.73
CA ALA A 14 -10.95 -30.57 -1.39
C ALA A 14 -10.05 -29.75 -0.47
N PRO A 15 -8.97 -29.13 -0.98
CA PRO A 15 -8.16 -28.25 -0.17
C PRO A 15 -9.11 -27.20 0.38
N ALA A 16 -9.25 -27.14 1.70
CA ALA A 16 -9.90 -26.05 2.39
C ALA A 16 -9.23 -24.78 1.89
N THR A 17 -9.89 -24.16 0.92
CA THR A 17 -9.53 -22.87 0.38
C THR A 17 -9.52 -21.99 1.62
N GLN A 18 -8.33 -21.53 2.01
CA GLN A 18 -8.14 -20.66 3.14
C GLN A 18 -8.94 -19.38 2.86
N ALA A 19 -10.22 -19.38 3.20
CA ALA A 19 -11.09 -18.23 3.24
C ALA A 19 -10.80 -17.45 4.53
N GLY A 20 -9.51 -17.22 4.82
CA GLY A 20 -9.14 -16.01 5.53
C GLY A 20 -9.43 -14.91 4.52
N SER A 21 -10.40 -14.06 4.83
CA SER A 21 -10.74 -12.89 4.02
C SER A 21 -9.47 -12.07 3.79
N GLN A 22 -8.74 -12.36 2.71
CA GLN A 22 -7.68 -11.51 2.20
C GLN A 22 -8.36 -10.30 1.56
N SER A 23 -9.02 -9.48 2.37
CA SER A 23 -9.11 -8.06 2.08
C SER A 23 -7.70 -7.51 2.33
N ALA A 24 -6.74 -7.96 1.54
CA ALA A 24 -5.37 -7.49 1.61
C ALA A 24 -5.42 -6.04 1.13
N SER A 25 -5.55 -5.12 2.08
CA SER A 25 -5.42 -3.69 1.85
C SER A 25 -4.13 -3.49 1.06
N LYS A 26 -4.28 -3.20 -0.24
CA LYS A 26 -3.11 -3.04 -1.12
C LYS A 26 -2.38 -1.79 -0.69
N ALA A 27 -1.25 -1.97 -0.02
CA ALA A 27 -0.34 -0.91 0.34
C ALA A 27 0.70 -0.77 -0.78
N PHE A 28 0.92 0.46 -1.23
CA PHE A 28 1.88 0.82 -2.25
C PHE A 28 2.93 1.71 -1.60
N ILE A 29 4.20 1.32 -1.67
CA ILE A 29 5.29 2.20 -1.24
C ILE A 29 5.48 3.27 -2.31
N ILE A 30 5.50 4.52 -1.91
CA ILE A 30 5.76 5.65 -2.80
C ILE A 30 7.20 6.09 -2.58
N GLU A 31 8.00 6.02 -3.63
CA GLU A 31 9.38 6.45 -3.66
C GLU A 31 9.53 7.69 -4.55
N VAL A 32 10.27 8.69 -4.08
CA VAL A 32 10.50 9.97 -4.77
C VAL A 32 11.98 10.29 -4.68
N ASN A 33 12.65 10.57 -5.82
CA ASN A 33 14.09 10.88 -5.84
C ASN A 33 14.96 9.83 -5.11
N SER A 34 14.68 8.54 -5.32
CA SER A 34 15.35 7.40 -4.65
C SER A 34 15.21 7.37 -3.12
N ARG A 35 14.17 8.02 -2.57
CA ARG A 35 13.84 8.01 -1.13
C ARG A 35 12.41 7.54 -0.94
N ALA A 36 12.17 6.71 0.07
CA ALA A 36 10.82 6.35 0.48
C ALA A 36 10.10 7.61 1.00
N ALA A 37 9.11 8.10 0.25
CA ALA A 37 8.30 9.25 0.63
C ALA A 37 7.24 8.84 1.65
N GLY A 38 6.70 7.65 1.50
CA GLY A 38 5.64 7.15 2.36
C GLY A 38 4.99 5.89 1.81
N ILE A 39 3.94 5.46 2.49
CA ILE A 39 3.13 4.31 2.10
C ILE A 39 1.73 4.79 1.79
N VAL A 40 1.16 4.31 0.71
CA VAL A 40 -0.21 4.57 0.31
C VAL A 40 -1.03 3.31 0.53
N VAL A 41 -1.96 3.36 1.47
CA VAL A 41 -2.87 2.25 1.76
C VAL A 41 -4.14 2.42 0.95
N ARG A 42 -4.53 1.41 0.17
CA ARG A 42 -5.84 1.39 -0.47
C ARG A 42 -6.91 1.17 0.60
N ASP A 43 -7.80 2.15 0.74
CA ASP A 43 -8.93 2.12 1.66
C ASP A 43 -10.23 2.21 0.84
N GLY A 44 -10.82 1.06 0.55
CA GLY A 44 -12.00 0.93 -0.31
C GLY A 44 -11.80 1.44 -1.74
N ARG A 45 -12.39 2.62 -2.05
CA ARG A 45 -12.29 3.30 -3.36
C ARG A 45 -11.21 4.38 -3.39
N GLY A 46 -10.57 4.66 -2.25
CA GLY A 46 -9.56 5.68 -2.12
C GLY A 46 -8.20 5.11 -1.74
N PHE A 47 -7.25 6.02 -1.62
CA PHE A 47 -5.89 5.76 -1.23
C PHE A 47 -5.51 6.75 -0.14
N ARG A 48 -5.00 6.28 0.99
CA ARG A 48 -4.54 7.15 2.07
C ARG A 48 -3.03 7.14 2.12
N PHE A 49 -2.42 8.33 2.05
CA PHE A 49 -0.98 8.48 2.17
C PHE A 49 -0.57 8.57 3.64
N HIS A 50 0.46 7.82 4.01
CA HIS A 50 1.13 7.87 5.30
C HIS A 50 2.59 8.26 5.05
N ALA A 51 3.00 9.39 5.61
CA ALA A 51 4.36 9.89 5.41
C ALA A 51 5.35 8.99 6.15
N ALA A 52 6.50 8.73 5.52
CA ALA A 52 7.60 8.03 6.18
C ALA A 52 8.59 8.99 6.87
N THR A 53 8.59 10.28 6.49
CA THR A 53 9.50 11.30 6.98
C THR A 53 8.80 12.66 7.08
N ASP A 54 9.28 13.57 7.93
CA ASP A 54 8.73 14.93 8.11
C ASP A 54 8.60 15.75 6.82
N ASP A 55 9.45 15.47 5.83
CA ASP A 55 9.39 16.08 4.50
C ASP A 55 8.05 15.81 3.77
N PHE A 56 7.33 14.76 4.15
CA PHE A 56 6.05 14.40 3.54
C PHE A 56 4.85 14.55 4.48
N THR A 57 5.02 15.11 5.68
CA THR A 57 3.93 15.33 6.64
C THR A 57 2.81 16.20 6.07
N GLY A 58 3.11 17.10 5.11
CA GLY A 58 2.09 17.86 4.38
C GLY A 58 1.12 17.02 3.53
N LEU A 59 1.40 15.72 3.34
CA LEU A 59 0.55 14.76 2.65
C LEU A 59 0.06 13.63 3.57
N GLU A 60 0.45 13.65 4.85
CA GLU A 60 0.04 12.63 5.80
C GLU A 60 -1.48 12.63 6.00
N GLY A 61 -2.08 11.44 5.98
CA GLY A 61 -3.53 11.25 6.08
C GLY A 61 -4.29 11.70 4.83
N ARG A 62 -3.62 12.27 3.82
CA ARG A 62 -4.29 12.80 2.62
C ARG A 62 -4.84 11.66 1.76
N GLY A 63 -6.11 11.80 1.39
CA GLY A 63 -6.81 10.90 0.50
C GLY A 63 -6.51 11.24 -0.97
N PHE A 64 -6.18 10.21 -1.76
CA PHE A 64 -5.96 10.28 -3.19
C PHE A 64 -6.88 9.31 -3.93
N ARG A 65 -7.18 9.63 -5.19
CA ARG A 65 -7.97 8.77 -6.08
C ARG A 65 -7.12 7.67 -6.72
N SER A 66 -5.81 7.89 -6.79
CA SER A 66 -4.83 6.97 -7.38
C SER A 66 -3.47 7.10 -6.69
N PRO A 67 -2.65 6.03 -6.65
CA PRO A 67 -1.28 6.11 -6.14
C PRO A 67 -0.39 7.07 -6.95
N GLY A 68 -0.66 7.24 -8.25
CA GLY A 68 0.06 8.22 -9.09
C GLY A 68 -0.17 9.68 -8.69
N ASP A 69 -1.38 10.03 -8.22
CA ASP A 69 -1.66 11.36 -7.66
C ASP A 69 -0.89 11.57 -6.36
N ALA A 70 -0.80 10.53 -5.52
CA ALA A 70 -0.01 10.56 -4.30
C ALA A 70 1.48 10.80 -4.60
N HIS A 71 2.03 10.09 -5.61
CA HIS A 71 3.41 10.30 -6.05
C HIS A 71 3.65 11.72 -6.58
N LYS A 72 2.76 12.26 -7.44
CA LYS A 72 2.87 13.64 -7.93
C LYS A 72 2.81 14.67 -6.81
N ALA A 73 1.92 14.47 -5.85
CA ALA A 73 1.82 15.34 -4.69
C ALA A 73 3.09 15.28 -3.83
N ALA A 74 3.64 14.09 -3.61
CA ALA A 74 4.89 13.88 -2.88
C ALA A 74 6.07 14.57 -3.58
N GLN A 75 6.19 14.40 -4.90
CA GLN A 75 7.22 15.05 -5.69
C GLN A 75 7.14 16.58 -5.61
N ARG A 76 5.93 17.17 -5.66
CA ARG A 76 5.71 18.61 -5.53
C ARG A 76 6.07 19.14 -4.14
N LEU A 77 5.73 18.41 -3.09
CA LEU A 77 6.06 18.80 -1.72
C LEU A 77 7.57 18.79 -1.51
N LEU A 78 8.26 17.74 -1.97
CA LEU A 78 9.72 17.65 -1.89
C LEU A 78 10.41 18.80 -2.66
N ASP A 79 9.92 19.12 -3.85
CA ASP A 79 10.43 20.24 -4.65
C ASP A 79 10.24 21.59 -3.92
N SER A 80 9.05 21.80 -3.35
CA SER A 80 8.72 22.99 -2.55
C SER A 80 9.60 23.10 -1.30
N LEU A 81 9.89 21.98 -0.63
CA LEU A 81 10.78 21.94 0.52
C LEU A 81 12.22 22.24 0.16
N ARG A 82 12.70 21.78 -1.01
CA ARG A 82 14.04 22.10 -1.50
C ARG A 82 14.17 23.58 -1.84
N LEU A 83 13.16 24.18 -2.48
CA LEU A 83 13.13 25.63 -2.75
C LEU A 83 13.04 26.44 -1.45
N GLY A 84 12.24 26.00 -0.48
CA GLY A 84 12.04 26.69 0.79
C GLY A 84 13.20 26.58 1.78
N ARG A 85 13.88 25.42 1.83
CA ARG A 85 15.01 25.20 2.77
C ARG A 85 16.23 26.04 2.44
N SER A 86 16.44 26.39 1.17
CA SER A 86 17.53 27.30 0.78
C SER A 86 17.41 28.69 1.42
N MET A 87 16.20 29.08 1.86
CA MET A 87 15.93 30.40 2.46
C MET A 87 15.97 30.40 3.99
N LYS A 88 16.34 29.29 4.66
CA LYS A 88 16.27 29.20 6.13
C LYS A 88 17.53 28.68 6.84
N PHE A 89 18.61 28.41 6.12
CA PHE A 89 19.91 28.08 6.73
C PHE A 89 20.89 29.25 6.58
N GLY A 90 20.70 30.26 7.42
CA GLY A 90 21.55 31.45 7.53
C GLY A 90 21.19 32.26 8.77
N ALA A 91 21.29 31.64 9.95
CA ALA A 91 21.20 32.34 11.23
C ALA A 91 21.88 31.53 12.33
N ALA A 92 23.14 31.84 12.60
CA ALA A 92 23.79 31.78 13.91
C ALA A 92 24.97 32.76 13.87
#